data_AF-A0A661PL42-F1
#
_entry.id   AF-A0A661PL42-F1
#
_cell.length_a   1.000
_cell.length_b   1.000
_cell.length_c   1.000
_cell.angle_alpha   90.00
_cell.angle_beta   90.00
_cell.angle_gamma   90.00
#
_symmetry.space_group_name_H-M   'P 1'
#
loop_
_entity.id
_entity.type
_entity.pdbx_description
1 polymer ?
#
loop_
_entity_poly.entity_id
_entity_poly.type
_entity_poly.pdbx_seq_one_letter_code
_entity_poly.pdbx_strand_id
1 'polypeptide(L)'
;MKVKHFRGQNISRVMQEVKKELGREAVILETRHLPGPGGSLVEIVAAVDYQDDHFVPGLAIDHFCEPFEKEKLSGCVPTKRPTGFLASAGYRELRQEVVLMKKMLNRLLEATGFPEDWPAGAVWTELYQRLLLKGMPEEVCRSLLERTAAQLSAEQSLSKKTVVGCLARQIISDVPLLDYERLGRLVTLVGPTGVGKTTTVAKLAAFFHQQKNE
;
A
#
# COMPACT_ATOMS: atom_id res chain seq x y z
N MET A 1 -15.36 -15.96 -10.17
CA MET A 1 -15.04 -14.91 -11.15
C MET A 1 -15.41 -15.32 -12.58
N LYS A 2 -16.47 -14.73 -13.16
CA LYS A 2 -16.77 -14.82 -14.60
C LYS A 2 -16.47 -13.45 -15.24
N VAL A 3 -15.52 -13.39 -16.17
CA VAL A 3 -15.10 -12.15 -16.88
C VAL A 3 -15.57 -12.21 -18.34
N LYS A 4 -16.12 -11.11 -18.86
CA LYS A 4 -16.57 -10.99 -20.26
C LYS A 4 -16.26 -9.62 -20.86
N HIS A 5 -16.09 -9.62 -22.18
CA HIS A 5 -15.85 -8.43 -23.00
C HIS A 5 -17.09 -8.07 -23.81
N PHE A 6 -17.45 -6.80 -23.82
CA PHE A 6 -18.62 -6.28 -24.52
C PHE A 6 -18.20 -5.14 -25.44
N ARG A 7 -18.77 -5.06 -26.65
CA ARG A 7 -18.45 -4.03 -27.65
C ARG A 7 -19.71 -3.44 -28.25
N GLY A 8 -19.73 -2.13 -28.46
CA GLY A 8 -20.89 -1.47 -29.05
C GLY A 8 -20.61 -0.02 -29.45
N GLN A 9 -21.54 0.57 -30.19
CA GLN A 9 -21.38 1.92 -30.77
C GLN A 9 -21.37 3.04 -29.73
N ASN A 10 -22.00 2.82 -28.57
CA ASN A 10 -22.09 3.82 -27.50
C ASN A 10 -21.96 3.14 -26.14
N ILE A 11 -21.32 3.83 -25.20
CA ILE A 11 -21.08 3.32 -23.84
C ILE A 11 -22.39 2.88 -23.17
N SER A 12 -23.48 3.64 -23.36
CA SER A 12 -24.79 3.34 -22.78
C SER A 12 -25.37 2.00 -23.25
N ARG A 13 -25.14 1.64 -24.52
CA ARG A 13 -25.62 0.36 -25.09
C ARG A 13 -24.81 -0.82 -24.56
N VAL A 14 -23.48 -0.66 -24.50
CA VAL A 14 -22.58 -1.68 -23.93
C VAL A 14 -22.88 -1.89 -22.45
N MET A 15 -23.17 -0.82 -21.70
CA MET A 15 -23.58 -0.90 -20.29
C MET A 15 -24.93 -1.59 -20.09
N GLN A 16 -25.88 -1.45 -21.02
CA GLN A 16 -27.14 -2.21 -20.98
C GLN A 16 -26.90 -3.71 -21.20
N GLU A 17 -26.01 -4.07 -22.12
CA GLU A 17 -25.64 -5.46 -22.37
C GLU A 17 -24.92 -6.08 -21.15
N VAL A 18 -23.98 -5.35 -20.56
CA VAL A 18 -23.31 -5.76 -19.30
C VAL A 18 -24.34 -5.99 -18.20
N LYS A 19 -25.28 -5.06 -17.98
CA LYS A 19 -26.33 -5.21 -16.95
C LYS A 19 -27.28 -6.37 -17.24
N LYS A 20 -27.62 -6.60 -18.52
CA LYS A 20 -28.52 -7.68 -18.94
C LYS A 20 -27.89 -9.06 -18.74
N GLU A 21 -26.59 -9.18 -18.96
CA GLU A 21 -25.92 -10.48 -18.99
C GLU A 21 -25.17 -10.81 -17.68
N LEU A 22 -24.58 -9.82 -17.03
CA LEU A 22 -23.83 -9.99 -15.78
C LEU A 22 -24.59 -9.48 -14.54
N GLY A 23 -25.70 -8.76 -14.73
CA GLY A 23 -26.49 -8.20 -13.63
C GLY A 23 -25.99 -6.82 -13.18
N ARG A 24 -26.68 -6.23 -12.19
CA ARG A 24 -26.35 -4.89 -11.66
C ARG A 24 -25.06 -4.88 -10.83
N GLU A 25 -24.66 -6.04 -10.33
CA GLU A 25 -23.48 -6.24 -9.47
C GLU A 25 -22.17 -6.44 -10.26
N ALA A 26 -22.19 -6.27 -11.57
CA ALA A 26 -21.01 -6.43 -12.41
C ALA A 26 -19.98 -5.30 -12.15
N VAL A 27 -18.74 -5.70 -11.85
CA VAL A 27 -17.61 -4.77 -11.68
C VAL A 27 -16.96 -4.55 -13.04
N ILE A 28 -16.82 -3.29 -13.45
CA ILE A 28 -16.11 -2.91 -14.67
C ILE A 28 -14.61 -2.87 -14.37
N LEU A 29 -13.85 -3.67 -15.10
CA LEU A 29 -12.41 -3.76 -14.99
C LEU A 29 -11.72 -2.76 -15.92
N GLU A 30 -12.25 -2.59 -17.13
CA GLU A 30 -11.60 -1.76 -18.16
C GLU A 30 -12.61 -1.22 -19.18
N THR A 31 -12.44 0.03 -19.61
CA THR A 31 -13.25 0.69 -20.66
C THR A 31 -12.32 1.31 -21.69
N ARG A 32 -12.48 0.96 -22.97
CA ARG A 32 -11.69 1.48 -24.10
C ARG A 32 -12.59 2.10 -25.16
N HIS A 33 -12.18 3.24 -25.71
CA HIS A 33 -12.82 3.87 -26.87
C HIS A 33 -11.95 3.62 -28.10
N LEU A 34 -12.56 3.05 -29.14
CA LEU A 34 -11.92 2.66 -30.39
C LEU A 34 -12.52 3.47 -31.56
N PRO A 35 -11.73 3.87 -32.55
CA PRO A 35 -12.26 4.42 -33.79
C PRO A 35 -12.98 3.32 -34.59
N GLY A 36 -14.22 3.59 -35.02
CA GLY A 36 -15.04 2.65 -35.78
C GLY A 36 -15.86 3.35 -36.87
N PRO A 37 -16.46 2.59 -37.81
CA PRO A 37 -17.23 3.16 -38.92
C PRO A 37 -18.49 3.85 -38.35
N GLY A 38 -18.48 5.18 -38.27
CA GLY A 38 -19.61 5.97 -37.76
C GLY A 38 -19.40 6.71 -36.43
N GLY A 39 -18.20 6.76 -35.85
CA GLY A 39 -17.85 7.87 -34.92
C GLY A 39 -17.36 7.52 -33.50
N SER A 40 -17.54 6.32 -32.98
CA SER A 40 -16.84 5.79 -31.79
C SER A 40 -17.33 4.36 -31.55
N LEU A 41 -16.47 3.43 -31.16
CA LEU A 41 -16.83 2.09 -30.73
C LEU A 41 -16.26 1.88 -29.32
N VAL A 42 -17.09 1.46 -28.38
CA VAL A 42 -16.68 1.28 -26.98
C VAL A 42 -16.55 -0.19 -26.68
N GLU A 43 -15.45 -0.57 -26.03
CA GLU A 43 -15.19 -1.91 -25.49
C GLU A 43 -15.12 -1.84 -23.96
N ILE A 44 -15.91 -2.68 -23.28
CA ILE A 44 -15.97 -2.75 -21.82
C ILE A 44 -15.69 -4.19 -21.36
N VAL A 45 -14.80 -4.35 -20.40
CA VAL A 45 -14.49 -5.61 -19.73
C VAL A 45 -15.12 -5.60 -18.34
N ALA A 46 -15.98 -6.57 -18.06
CA ALA A 46 -16.71 -6.64 -16.80
C ALA A 46 -16.65 -8.04 -16.19
N ALA A 47 -16.73 -8.12 -14.85
CA ALA A 47 -16.62 -9.36 -14.09
C ALA A 47 -17.67 -9.44 -12.97
N VAL A 48 -18.09 -10.66 -12.63
CA VAL A 48 -18.89 -10.96 -11.43
C VAL A 48 -18.22 -12.08 -10.64
N ASP A 49 -18.03 -11.85 -9.36
CA ASP A 49 -17.64 -12.89 -8.40
C ASP A 49 -18.90 -13.50 -7.79
N TYR A 50 -19.19 -14.74 -8.17
CA TYR A 50 -20.09 -15.58 -7.39
C TYR A 50 -19.32 -16.06 -6.16
N GLN A 51 -19.59 -15.45 -5.02
CA GLN A 51 -19.66 -16.17 -3.76
C GLN A 51 -21.12 -16.11 -3.33
N ASP A 52 -21.85 -17.20 -3.56
CA ASP A 52 -23.10 -17.43 -2.85
C ASP A 52 -22.75 -17.53 -1.36
N ASP A 53 -23.22 -16.58 -0.56
CA ASP A 53 -23.93 -16.93 0.68
C ASP A 53 -24.72 -15.74 1.24
N HIS A 54 -26.01 -16.00 1.44
CA HIS A 54 -27.02 -15.25 2.19
C HIS A 54 -27.65 -14.01 1.54
N PHE A 55 -28.65 -14.32 0.71
CA PHE A 55 -29.83 -13.50 0.45
C PHE A 55 -30.55 -13.14 1.77
N VAL A 56 -30.69 -11.83 2.06
CA VAL A 56 -31.70 -11.30 2.98
C VAL A 56 -32.64 -10.39 2.16
N PRO A 57 -33.93 -10.74 2.00
CA PRO A 57 -34.84 -9.99 1.14
C PRO A 57 -35.29 -8.71 1.83
N GLY A 58 -35.27 -7.61 1.08
CA GLY A 58 -36.08 -6.44 1.40
C GLY A 58 -35.26 -5.16 1.48
N LEU A 59 -35.12 -4.49 0.34
CA LEU A 59 -35.33 -3.05 0.20
C LEU A 59 -35.25 -2.74 -1.30
N ALA A 60 -36.42 -2.68 -1.91
CA ALA A 60 -36.60 -2.00 -3.18
C ALA A 60 -36.16 -0.54 -2.97
N ILE A 61 -35.16 -0.10 -3.73
CA ILE A 61 -34.95 1.32 -3.96
C ILE A 61 -35.13 1.51 -5.46
N ASP A 62 -36.32 2.01 -5.78
CA ASP A 62 -36.69 2.50 -7.08
C ASP A 62 -35.71 3.58 -7.56
N HIS A 63 -35.42 3.55 -8.86
CA HIS A 63 -34.85 4.67 -9.60
C HIS A 63 -35.64 5.95 -9.26
N PHE A 64 -35.03 7.12 -9.14
CA PHE A 64 -34.63 7.93 -10.30
C PHE A 64 -33.71 9.07 -9.86
N CYS A 65 -32.57 9.22 -10.54
CA CYS A 65 -31.88 10.50 -10.69
C CYS A 65 -32.17 10.94 -12.12
N GLU A 66 -32.79 12.10 -12.27
CA GLU A 66 -32.94 12.80 -13.54
C GLU A 66 -32.35 14.22 -13.45
N PRO A 67 -32.10 14.88 -14.59
CA PRO A 67 -30.86 15.60 -14.85
C PRO A 67 -30.86 17.05 -14.35
N PHE A 68 -29.65 17.57 -14.17
CA PHE A 68 -29.38 18.93 -13.72
C PHE A 68 -29.52 19.91 -14.90
N GLU A 69 -30.60 20.69 -14.93
CA GLU A 69 -30.68 21.94 -15.71
C GLU A 69 -31.21 23.11 -14.87
N LYS A 70 -30.71 24.30 -15.23
CA LYS A 70 -30.72 25.57 -14.50
C LYS A 70 -32.14 26.12 -14.30
N GLU A 71 -32.46 26.64 -13.10
CA GLU A 71 -33.29 27.85 -12.99
C GLU A 71 -33.29 28.50 -11.60
N LYS A 72 -33.63 29.80 -11.59
CA LYS A 72 -33.51 30.77 -10.50
C LYS A 72 -34.63 30.64 -9.44
N LEU A 73 -34.33 31.24 -8.28
CA LEU A 73 -35.24 31.93 -7.34
C LEU A 73 -36.09 31.13 -6.33
N SER A 74 -35.85 31.51 -5.07
CA SER A 74 -36.85 31.82 -4.02
C SER A 74 -37.47 30.67 -3.21
N GLY A 75 -37.01 30.59 -1.95
CA GLY A 75 -37.88 30.49 -0.78
C GLY A 75 -38.29 29.08 -0.33
N CYS A 76 -37.71 28.62 0.80
CA CYS A 76 -38.44 28.23 2.03
C CYS A 76 -37.50 27.58 3.06
N VAL A 77 -37.40 28.27 4.21
CA VAL A 77 -37.28 27.82 5.62
C VAL A 77 -36.47 26.55 5.98
N PRO A 78 -35.55 26.61 6.97
CA PRO A 78 -34.69 25.50 7.34
C PRO A 78 -35.45 24.46 8.17
N THR A 79 -35.42 23.20 7.76
CA THR A 79 -35.77 22.06 8.63
C THR A 79 -34.61 21.08 8.72
N LYS A 80 -34.40 20.61 9.94
CA LYS A 80 -33.19 19.98 10.49
C LYS A 80 -32.68 18.80 9.67
N ARG A 81 -31.38 18.78 9.38
CA ARG A 81 -30.66 17.57 8.92
C ARG A 81 -30.67 16.52 10.05
N PRO A 82 -31.08 15.26 9.82
CA PRO A 82 -30.65 14.18 10.68
C PRO A 82 -29.17 13.91 10.35
N THR A 83 -28.32 14.09 11.34
CA THR A 83 -26.92 13.69 11.31
C THR A 83 -26.81 12.19 11.07
N GLY A 84 -26.24 11.79 9.93
CA GLY A 84 -25.84 10.42 9.65
C GLY A 84 -24.75 9.97 10.61
N PHE A 85 -25.12 9.18 11.61
CA PHE A 85 -24.22 8.52 12.55
C PHE A 85 -24.46 7.00 12.50
N LEU A 86 -24.20 6.33 11.37
CA LEU A 86 -24.35 4.86 11.30
C LEU A 86 -23.41 4.18 10.28
N ALA A 87 -22.20 4.72 10.10
CA ALA A 87 -21.12 4.05 9.33
C ALA A 87 -19.85 3.76 10.16
N SER A 88 -19.87 4.09 11.46
CA SER A 88 -18.68 4.04 12.32
C SER A 88 -18.58 2.78 13.19
N ALA A 89 -19.67 2.05 13.44
CA ALA A 89 -19.67 0.89 14.34
C ALA A 89 -18.97 -0.33 13.74
N GLY A 90 -19.43 -0.82 12.58
CA GLY A 90 -18.84 -2.00 11.94
C GLY A 90 -17.38 -1.82 11.52
N TYR A 91 -16.99 -0.62 11.08
CA TYR A 91 -15.59 -0.31 10.75
C TYR A 91 -14.70 -0.25 12.00
N ARG A 92 -15.26 0.05 13.17
CA ARG A 92 -14.55 0.11 14.45
C ARG A 92 -14.39 -1.27 15.05
N GLU A 93 -15.41 -2.13 14.94
CA GLU A 93 -15.38 -3.54 15.34
C GLU A 93 -14.37 -4.33 14.50
N LEU A 94 -14.43 -4.20 13.16
CA LEU A 94 -13.43 -4.83 12.27
C LEU A 94 -12.01 -4.34 12.57
N ARG A 95 -11.83 -3.05 12.87
CA ARG A 95 -10.52 -2.53 13.30
C ARG A 95 -10.07 -3.12 14.63
N GLN A 96 -10.98 -3.35 15.57
CA GLN A 96 -10.65 -3.97 16.86
C GLN A 96 -10.24 -5.44 16.69
N GLU A 97 -10.95 -6.20 15.85
CA GLU A 97 -10.60 -7.59 15.52
C GLU A 97 -9.23 -7.69 14.83
N VAL A 98 -8.95 -6.82 13.85
CA VAL A 98 -7.63 -6.77 13.18
C VAL A 98 -6.51 -6.42 14.16
N VAL A 99 -6.76 -5.49 15.10
CA VAL A 99 -5.79 -5.16 16.16
C VAL A 99 -5.57 -6.35 17.10
N LEU A 100 -6.63 -7.12 17.41
CA LEU A 100 -6.56 -8.33 18.22
C LEU A 100 -5.76 -9.44 17.52
N MET A 101 -6.03 -9.70 16.24
CA MET A 101 -5.27 -10.64 15.41
C MET A 101 -3.79 -10.26 15.37
N LYS A 102 -3.48 -8.97 15.18
CA LYS A 102 -2.09 -8.48 15.20
C LYS A 102 -1.42 -8.74 16.54
N LYS A 103 -2.13 -8.52 17.66
CA LYS A 103 -1.60 -8.82 19.00
C LYS A 103 -1.35 -10.32 19.21
N MET A 104 -2.26 -11.19 18.75
CA MET A 104 -2.11 -12.64 18.86
C MET A 104 -0.94 -13.14 17.99
N LEU A 105 -0.82 -12.66 16.76
CA LEU A 105 0.30 -12.98 15.88
C LEU A 105 1.64 -12.53 16.48
N ASN A 106 1.67 -11.32 17.06
CA ASN A 106 2.86 -10.82 17.73
C ASN A 106 3.27 -11.71 18.91
N ARG A 107 2.32 -12.24 19.69
CA ARG A 107 2.60 -13.19 20.79
C ARG A 107 3.13 -14.54 20.27
N LEU A 108 2.63 -15.03 19.14
CA LEU A 108 3.14 -16.27 18.54
C LEU A 108 4.55 -16.08 17.96
N LEU A 109 4.84 -14.90 17.41
CA LEU A 109 6.18 -14.53 16.94
C LEU A 109 7.15 -14.31 18.11
N GLU A 110 6.69 -13.73 19.22
CA GLU A 110 7.44 -13.66 20.48
C GLU A 110 7.84 -15.07 20.96
N ALA A 111 6.93 -16.04 20.86
CA ALA A 111 7.18 -17.42 21.26
C ALA A 111 8.09 -18.22 20.31
N THR A 112 8.35 -17.74 19.09
CA THR A 112 9.06 -18.52 18.05
C THR A 112 10.36 -17.89 17.56
N GLY A 113 10.67 -16.64 17.90
CA GLY A 113 11.85 -15.96 17.35
C GLY A 113 12.61 -15.01 18.28
N PHE A 114 12.20 -14.86 19.54
CA PHE A 114 12.90 -14.00 20.50
C PHE A 114 13.82 -14.84 21.40
N PRO A 115 15.15 -14.65 21.35
CA PRO A 115 16.08 -15.20 22.34
C PRO A 115 15.66 -14.81 23.77
N GLU A 116 15.64 -15.78 24.69
CA GLU A 116 15.28 -15.57 26.11
C GLU A 116 16.21 -14.55 26.81
N ASP A 117 17.42 -14.35 26.29
CA ASP A 117 18.45 -13.48 26.85
C ASP A 117 18.33 -11.99 26.47
N TRP A 118 17.35 -11.61 25.65
CA TRP A 118 17.20 -10.22 25.21
C TRP A 118 16.59 -9.35 26.32
N PRO A 119 17.04 -8.09 26.53
CA PRO A 119 16.38 -7.15 27.42
C PRO A 119 14.86 -7.15 27.27
N ALA A 120 14.18 -7.49 28.36
CA ALA A 120 12.73 -7.55 28.43
C ALA A 120 12.12 -6.17 28.09
N GLY A 121 11.27 -6.13 27.06
CA GLY A 121 10.54 -4.91 26.71
C GLY A 121 9.92 -4.93 25.32
N ALA A 122 8.68 -4.46 25.22
CA ALA A 122 7.93 -4.36 23.96
C ALA A 122 8.66 -3.56 22.86
N VAL A 123 9.62 -2.70 23.23
CA VAL A 123 10.45 -1.92 22.31
C VAL A 123 11.29 -2.82 21.41
N TRP A 124 12.01 -3.79 21.98
CA TRP A 124 12.91 -4.65 21.23
C TRP A 124 12.15 -5.56 20.28
N THR A 125 11.05 -6.15 20.77
CA THR A 125 10.16 -6.98 19.97
C THR A 125 9.54 -6.23 18.81
N GLU A 126 9.04 -5.01 19.05
CA GLU A 126 8.49 -4.17 18.00
C GLU A 126 9.54 -3.83 16.93
N LEU A 127 10.77 -3.49 17.36
CA LEU A 127 11.86 -3.16 16.44
C LEU A 127 12.29 -4.36 15.60
N TYR A 128 12.50 -5.52 16.23
CA TYR A 128 12.85 -6.75 15.52
C TYR A 128 11.81 -7.12 14.46
N GLN A 129 10.52 -7.14 14.83
CA GLN A 129 9.43 -7.40 13.89
C GLN A 129 9.41 -6.37 12.76
N ARG A 130 9.64 -5.09 13.06
CA ARG A 130 9.68 -4.04 12.06
C ARG A 130 10.83 -4.22 11.06
N LEU A 131 12.00 -4.69 11.50
CA LEU A 131 13.14 -4.96 10.61
C LEU A 131 12.86 -6.18 9.73
N LEU A 132 12.33 -7.26 10.30
CA LEU A 132 11.92 -8.46 9.53
C LEU A 132 10.88 -8.11 8.45
N LEU A 133 9.84 -7.34 8.80
CA LEU A 133 8.83 -6.87 7.86
C LEU A 133 9.39 -5.95 6.76
N LYS A 134 10.58 -5.39 6.95
CA LYS A 134 11.30 -4.61 5.94
C LYS A 134 12.19 -5.47 5.06
N GLY A 135 12.15 -6.79 5.19
CA GLY A 135 12.90 -7.74 4.39
C GLY A 135 14.36 -7.89 4.82
N MET A 136 14.71 -7.45 6.03
CA MET A 136 16.03 -7.72 6.58
C MET A 136 16.12 -9.20 6.98
N PRO A 137 17.22 -9.90 6.64
CA PRO A 137 17.44 -11.26 7.12
C PRO A 137 17.44 -11.34 8.65
N GLU A 138 16.90 -12.43 9.19
CA GLU A 138 16.81 -12.65 10.63
C GLU A 138 18.17 -12.54 11.34
N GLU A 139 19.21 -13.16 10.76
CA GLU A 139 20.57 -13.12 11.30
C GLU A 139 21.11 -11.69 11.41
N VAL A 140 20.84 -10.85 10.40
CA VAL A 140 21.24 -9.44 10.39
C VAL A 140 20.44 -8.66 11.43
N CYS A 141 19.13 -8.89 11.53
CA CYS A 141 18.29 -8.26 12.54
C CYS A 141 18.77 -8.56 13.97
N ARG A 142 19.03 -9.84 14.26
CA ARG A 142 19.52 -10.32 15.55
C ARG A 142 20.87 -9.70 15.89
N SER A 143 21.87 -9.86 15.00
CA SER A 143 23.21 -9.32 15.20
C SER A 143 23.22 -7.80 15.36
N LEU A 144 22.39 -7.08 14.61
CA LEU A 144 22.30 -5.63 14.72
C LEU A 144 21.76 -5.21 16.09
N LEU A 145 20.67 -5.81 16.53
CA LEU A 145 20.01 -5.42 17.76
C LEU A 145 20.72 -5.89 19.04
N GLU A 146 21.37 -7.05 19.02
CA GLU A 146 22.24 -7.51 20.12
C GLU A 146 23.39 -6.53 20.35
N ARG A 147 24.07 -6.11 19.26
CA ARG A 147 25.11 -5.09 19.33
C ARG A 147 24.59 -3.75 19.81
N THR A 148 23.37 -3.35 19.44
CA THR A 148 22.74 -2.14 19.98
C THR A 148 22.42 -2.28 21.47
N ALA A 149 21.91 -3.43 21.92
CA ALA A 149 21.60 -3.69 23.32
C ALA A 149 22.86 -3.64 24.20
N ALA A 150 23.98 -4.20 23.71
CA ALA A 150 25.26 -4.16 24.41
C ALA A 150 25.83 -2.74 24.63
N GLN A 151 25.38 -1.75 23.85
CA GLN A 151 25.82 -0.35 23.96
C GLN A 151 24.96 0.49 24.92
N LEU A 152 23.88 -0.07 25.46
CA LEU A 152 22.89 0.66 26.25
C LEU A 152 22.84 0.16 27.69
N SER A 153 22.63 1.07 28.63
CA SER A 153 22.31 0.68 30.01
C SER A 153 20.88 0.11 30.10
N ALA A 154 20.56 -0.55 31.21
CA ALA A 154 19.22 -1.10 31.47
C ALA A 154 18.12 -0.02 31.38
N GLU A 155 18.37 1.17 31.92
CA GLU A 155 17.42 2.30 31.86
C GLU A 155 17.24 2.83 30.43
N GLN A 156 18.32 2.91 29.67
CA GLN A 156 18.28 3.39 28.28
C GLN A 156 17.55 2.41 27.36
N SER A 157 17.65 1.11 27.65
CA SER A 157 17.02 0.03 26.88
C SER A 157 15.48 0.05 26.96
N LEU A 158 14.90 0.74 27.95
CA LEU A 158 13.46 0.91 28.07
C LEU A 158 12.92 2.08 27.20
N SER A 159 13.77 3.03 26.83
CA SER A 159 13.38 4.21 26.04
C SER A 159 13.49 3.92 24.55
N LYS A 160 12.35 3.80 23.87
CA LYS A 160 12.29 3.62 22.41
C LYS A 160 13.08 4.67 21.63
N LYS A 161 13.04 5.93 22.06
CA LYS A 161 13.78 7.02 21.39
C LYS A 161 15.29 6.79 21.47
N THR A 162 15.78 6.37 22.64
CA THR A 162 17.21 6.11 22.87
C THR A 162 17.68 4.90 22.08
N VAL A 163 16.92 3.80 22.14
CA VAL A 163 17.22 2.57 21.39
C VAL A 163 17.27 2.84 19.89
N VAL A 164 16.24 3.51 19.32
CA VAL A 164 16.20 3.85 17.89
C VAL A 164 17.35 4.79 17.51
N GLY A 165 17.67 5.78 18.34
CA GLY A 165 18.79 6.68 18.09
C GLY A 165 20.14 5.95 18.07
N CYS A 166 20.34 4.97 18.97
CA CYS A 166 21.55 4.15 18.99
C CYS A 166 21.62 3.24 17.76
N LEU A 167 20.52 2.54 17.46
CA LEU A 167 20.39 1.68 16.29
C LEU A 167 20.69 2.44 14.99
N ALA A 168 20.15 3.65 14.83
CA ALA A 168 20.39 4.47 13.65
C ALA A 168 21.87 4.85 13.51
N ARG A 169 22.53 5.27 14.59
CA ARG A 169 23.98 5.56 14.57
C ARG A 169 24.79 4.34 14.18
N GLN A 170 24.44 3.18 14.71
CA GLN A 170 25.12 1.92 14.40
C GLN A 170 24.94 1.51 12.93
N ILE A 171 23.73 1.64 12.36
CA ILE A 171 23.50 1.36 10.95
C ILE A 171 24.35 2.30 10.07
N ILE A 172 24.41 3.59 10.41
CA ILE A 172 25.21 4.56 9.66
C ILE A 172 26.70 4.22 9.71
N SER A 173 27.21 3.73 10.84
CA SER A 173 28.61 3.29 10.94
C SER A 173 28.90 1.97 10.23
N ASP A 174 27.93 1.04 10.23
CA ASP A 174 28.09 -0.30 9.65
C ASP A 174 28.02 -0.29 8.11
N VAL A 175 27.36 0.71 7.51
CA VAL A 175 27.24 0.83 6.05
C VAL A 175 28.39 1.67 5.51
N PRO A 176 29.42 1.07 4.88
CA PRO A 176 30.48 1.84 4.27
C PRO A 176 29.90 2.66 3.12
N LEU A 177 30.00 3.99 3.24
CA LEU A 177 29.65 4.89 2.16
C LEU A 177 30.80 4.94 1.15
N LEU A 178 30.45 4.96 -0.13
CA LEU A 178 31.42 5.13 -1.20
C LEU A 178 31.98 6.55 -1.16
N ASP A 179 33.28 6.67 -0.90
CA ASP A 179 34.01 7.93 -0.99
C ASP A 179 34.36 8.21 -2.47
N TYR A 180 33.61 9.11 -3.09
CA TYR A 180 33.77 9.43 -4.51
C TYR A 180 35.08 10.14 -4.82
N GLU A 181 35.70 10.84 -3.87
CA GLU A 181 36.99 11.50 -4.08
C GLU A 181 38.14 10.49 -4.18
N ARG A 182 37.97 9.35 -3.53
CA ARG A 182 38.92 8.23 -3.58
C ARG A 182 38.70 7.30 -4.77
N LEU A 183 37.62 7.48 -5.53
CA LEU A 183 37.46 6.75 -6.78
C LEU A 183 38.56 7.21 -7.75
N GLY A 184 39.46 6.29 -8.08
CA GLY A 184 40.46 6.53 -9.11
C GLY A 184 39.80 6.87 -10.46
N ARG A 185 40.62 7.30 -11.43
CA ARG A 185 40.13 7.67 -12.78
C ARG A 185 39.43 6.53 -13.53
N LEU A 186 39.66 5.28 -13.14
CA LEU A 186 39.07 4.10 -13.77
C LEU A 186 38.19 3.36 -12.76
N VAL A 187 36.89 3.31 -13.05
CA VAL A 187 35.89 2.59 -12.24
C VAL A 187 35.20 1.56 -13.11
N THR A 188 35.16 0.31 -12.64
CA THR A 188 34.49 -0.80 -13.35
C THR A 188 33.26 -1.23 -12.55
N LEU A 189 32.10 -1.28 -13.18
CA LEU A 189 30.86 -1.78 -12.55
C LEU A 189 30.64 -3.24 -12.95
N VAL A 190 30.60 -4.13 -11.96
CA VAL A 190 30.47 -5.59 -12.14
C VAL A 190 29.17 -6.07 -11.51
N GLY A 191 28.46 -7.00 -12.17
CA GLY A 191 27.20 -7.57 -11.67
C GLY A 191 26.39 -8.28 -12.76
N PRO A 192 25.31 -9.01 -12.40
CA PRO A 192 24.50 -9.76 -13.36
C PRO A 192 23.76 -8.86 -14.35
N THR A 193 23.18 -9.43 -15.41
CA THR A 193 22.38 -8.67 -16.39
C THR A 193 21.13 -8.08 -15.74
N GLY A 194 20.72 -6.87 -16.16
CA GLY A 194 19.49 -6.24 -15.68
C GLY A 194 19.56 -5.46 -14.36
N VAL A 195 20.64 -5.54 -13.57
CA VAL A 195 20.78 -4.80 -12.28
C VAL A 195 21.01 -3.29 -12.43
N GLY A 196 20.99 -2.77 -13.66
CA GLY A 196 21.12 -1.33 -13.93
C GLY A 196 22.55 -0.81 -14.14
N LYS A 197 23.56 -1.67 -14.38
CA LYS A 197 24.97 -1.23 -14.59
C LYS A 197 25.12 -0.07 -15.59
N THR A 198 24.55 -0.20 -16.78
CA THR A 198 24.61 0.83 -17.83
C THR A 198 23.93 2.13 -17.41
N THR A 199 22.77 2.03 -16.75
CA THR A 199 22.02 3.18 -16.25
C THR A 199 22.77 3.88 -15.11
N THR A 200 23.40 3.12 -14.21
CA THR A 200 24.20 3.66 -13.11
C THR A 200 25.42 4.41 -13.63
N VAL A 201 26.13 3.88 -14.64
CA VAL A 201 27.24 4.61 -15.28
C VAL A 201 26.78 5.94 -15.88
N ALA A 202 25.66 5.94 -16.60
CA ALA A 202 25.11 7.17 -17.19
C ALA A 202 24.76 8.21 -16.12
N LYS A 203 24.14 7.80 -15.00
CA LYS A 203 23.82 8.68 -13.87
C LYS A 203 25.07 9.24 -13.19
N LEU A 204 26.06 8.39 -12.91
CA LEU A 204 27.33 8.82 -12.32
C LEU A 204 28.07 9.79 -13.23
N ALA A 205 28.12 9.52 -14.55
CA ALA A 205 28.76 10.41 -15.51
C ALA A 205 28.09 11.80 -15.56
N ALA A 206 26.76 11.85 -15.57
CA ALA A 206 26.01 13.12 -15.51
C ALA A 206 26.28 13.88 -14.21
N PHE A 207 26.25 13.19 -13.07
CA PHE A 207 26.53 13.78 -11.75
C PHE A 207 27.94 14.41 -11.67
N PHE A 208 28.97 13.68 -12.10
CA PHE A 208 30.34 14.21 -12.09
C PHE A 208 30.57 15.31 -13.12
N HIS A 209 29.88 15.28 -14.27
CA HIS A 209 29.95 16.37 -15.24
C HIS A 209 29.39 17.67 -14.66
N GLN A 210 28.29 17.59 -13.89
CA GLN A 210 27.68 18.75 -13.25
C GLN A 210 28.57 19.35 -12.15
N GLN A 211 29.13 18.52 -11.26
CA GLN A 211 30.03 19.01 -10.20
C GLN A 211 31.31 19.67 -10.71
N LYS A 212 31.82 19.27 -11.88
CA LYS A 212 33.04 19.87 -12.45
C LYS A 212 32.82 21.29 -13.00
N ASN A 213 31.56 21.64 -13.29
CA ASN A 213 31.18 22.92 -13.89
C ASN A 213 30.62 23.93 -12.86
N GLU A 214 30.54 23.55 -11.59
CA GLU A 214 30.25 24.43 -10.43
C GLU A 214 31.55 24.82 -9.72
#